data_AF-A0A924XF51-F1
#
_entry.id   AF-A0A924XF51-F1
#
_cell.length_a   1.000
_cell.length_b   1.000
_cell.length_c   1.000
_cell.angle_alpha   90.00
_cell.angle_beta   90.00
_cell.angle_gamma   90.00
#
_symmetry.space_group_name_H-M   'P 1'
#
loop_
_entity.id
_entity.type
_entity.pdbx_description
1 polymer ?
#
loop_
_entity_poly.entity_id
_entity_poly.type
_entity_poly.pdbx_seq_one_letter_code
_entity_poly.pdbx_strand_id
1 'polypeptide(L)'
;MAIVIDKEGLEQLRAGRPVQSQDVHELLHEAQRAVRDGELVQAESMLQEALLVDPNRASVWSLVGAVEDELGDVTTARSAYRYALSLADDDHTALALARLHASVGEWDDAVAVATDLALAGHSEDLRQAATRLAHDANARKVVQ
;
A
#
# COMPACT_ATOMS: atom_id res chain seq x y z
N MET A 1 8.34 -13.32 4.86
CA MET A 1 9.70 -13.11 4.31
C MET A 1 9.47 -12.01 3.33
N ALA A 2 9.92 -10.78 3.62
CA ALA A 2 9.40 -9.58 2.98
C ALA A 2 9.26 -9.74 1.46
N ILE A 3 8.12 -9.34 0.92
CA ILE A 3 7.88 -9.35 -0.53
C ILE A 3 8.95 -8.48 -1.17
N VAL A 4 9.83 -9.08 -1.98
CA VAL A 4 10.79 -8.32 -2.78
C VAL A 4 10.00 -7.69 -3.93
N ILE A 5 9.68 -6.42 -3.78
CA ILE A 5 8.84 -5.60 -4.68
C ILE A 5 9.53 -5.31 -6.03
N ASP A 6 10.82 -5.60 -6.16
CA ASP A 6 11.52 -5.40 -7.42
C ASP A 6 11.13 -6.46 -8.47
N LYS A 7 11.16 -6.05 -9.75
CA LYS A 7 10.94 -6.93 -10.91
C LYS A 7 11.77 -8.21 -10.81
N GLU A 8 13.02 -8.10 -10.36
CA GLU A 8 13.93 -9.23 -10.19
C GLU A 8 13.50 -10.17 -9.05
N GLY A 9 12.84 -9.63 -8.01
CA GLY A 9 12.22 -10.41 -6.93
C GLY A 9 11.01 -11.21 -7.41
N LEU A 10 10.16 -10.59 -8.23
CA LEU A 10 9.02 -11.27 -8.87
C LEU A 10 9.47 -12.35 -9.85
N GLU A 11 10.52 -12.10 -10.64
CA GLU A 11 11.10 -13.10 -11.55
C GLU A 11 11.67 -14.31 -10.79
N GLN A 12 12.32 -14.10 -9.64
CA GLN A 12 12.79 -15.19 -8.77
C GLN A 12 11.64 -16.00 -8.17
N LEU A 13 10.55 -15.35 -7.77
CA LEU A 13 9.34 -16.02 -7.32
C LEU A 13 8.72 -16.89 -8.42
N ARG A 14 8.70 -16.40 -9.68
CA ARG A 14 8.18 -17.16 -10.84
C ARG A 14 9.00 -18.40 -11.15
N ALA A 15 10.30 -18.38 -10.90
CA ALA A 15 11.21 -19.48 -11.23
C ALA A 15 11.08 -20.70 -10.29
N GLY A 16 10.49 -20.54 -9.09
CA GLY A 16 10.48 -21.58 -8.06
C GLY A 16 9.11 -22.16 -7.69
N ARG A 17 8.00 -21.50 -8.04
CA ARG A 17 6.65 -21.97 -7.67
C ARG A 17 5.81 -22.30 -8.90
N PRO A 18 5.18 -23.48 -8.97
CA PRO A 18 4.13 -23.72 -9.93
C PRO A 18 2.95 -22.80 -9.56
N VAL A 19 2.77 -21.72 -10.33
CA VAL A 19 1.59 -20.86 -10.24
C VAL A 19 0.38 -21.77 -10.45
N GLN A 20 -0.30 -22.11 -9.35
CA GLN A 20 -1.60 -22.75 -9.42
C GLN A 20 -2.50 -21.64 -9.94
N SER A 21 -2.83 -21.66 -11.24
CA SER A 21 -3.59 -20.59 -11.86
C SER A 21 -4.97 -20.46 -11.21
N GLN A 22 -5.05 -19.67 -10.14
CA GLN A 22 -6.25 -19.06 -9.62
C GLN A 22 -6.40 -17.67 -10.25
N ASP A 23 -7.64 -17.25 -10.42
CA ASP A 23 -7.94 -15.91 -10.92
C ASP A 23 -7.38 -14.87 -9.94
N VAL A 24 -6.71 -13.83 -10.43
CA VAL A 24 -6.15 -12.75 -9.60
C VAL A 24 -7.24 -12.12 -8.73
N HIS A 25 -8.47 -12.08 -9.23
CA HIS A 25 -9.61 -11.59 -8.47
C HIS A 25 -9.90 -12.47 -7.25
N GLU A 26 -9.84 -13.79 -7.38
CA GLU A 26 -10.04 -14.73 -6.28
C GLU A 26 -8.93 -14.60 -5.23
N LEU A 27 -7.67 -14.57 -5.68
CA LEU A 27 -6.50 -14.37 -4.81
C LEU A 27 -6.59 -13.05 -4.02
N LEU A 28 -7.06 -11.97 -4.65
CA LEU A 28 -7.31 -10.70 -3.96
C LEU A 28 -8.42 -10.81 -2.90
N HIS A 29 -9.52 -11.47 -3.23
CA HIS A 29 -10.63 -11.67 -2.30
C HIS A 29 -10.22 -12.51 -1.08
N GLU A 30 -9.38 -13.52 -1.29
CA GLU A 30 -8.84 -14.36 -0.23
C GLU A 30 -7.79 -13.63 0.60
N ALA A 31 -6.85 -12.91 -0.04
CA ALA A 31 -5.88 -12.09 0.66
C ALA A 31 -6.57 -11.03 1.55
N GLN A 32 -7.64 -10.39 1.05
CA GLN A 32 -8.44 -9.46 1.83
C GLN A 32 -9.14 -10.13 3.02
N ARG A 33 -9.57 -11.39 2.90
CA ARG A 33 -10.10 -12.16 4.03
C ARG A 33 -9.01 -12.41 5.06
N ALA A 34 -7.87 -12.96 4.62
CA ALA A 34 -6.72 -13.24 5.46
C ALA A 34 -6.24 -12.00 6.22
N VAL A 35 -6.20 -10.82 5.57
CA VAL A 35 -5.91 -9.53 6.23
C VAL A 35 -6.90 -9.26 7.37
N ARG A 36 -8.21 -9.37 7.11
CA ARG A 36 -9.24 -9.14 8.15
C ARG A 36 -9.16 -10.14 9.29
N ASP A 37 -8.74 -11.37 9.00
CA ASP A 37 -8.56 -12.43 9.98
C ASP A 37 -7.21 -12.34 10.72
N GLY A 38 -6.35 -11.37 10.38
CA GLY A 38 -5.02 -11.17 10.96
C GLY A 38 -3.96 -12.16 10.46
N GLU A 39 -4.29 -12.96 9.45
CA GLU A 39 -3.41 -13.96 8.83
C GLU A 39 -2.49 -13.32 7.78
N LEU A 40 -1.72 -12.30 8.22
CA LEU A 40 -0.89 -11.46 7.35
C LEU A 40 0.11 -12.26 6.50
N VAL A 41 0.67 -13.35 7.05
CA VAL A 41 1.60 -14.24 6.31
C VAL A 41 0.88 -15.01 5.18
N GLN A 42 -0.36 -15.41 5.38
CA GLN A 42 -1.14 -16.04 4.31
C GLN A 42 -1.51 -15.01 3.25
N ALA A 43 -1.92 -13.81 3.67
CA ALA A 43 -2.17 -12.69 2.75
C ALA A 43 -0.92 -12.37 1.90
N GLU A 44 0.27 -12.34 2.51
CA GLU A 44 1.56 -12.15 1.82
C GLU A 44 1.74 -13.19 0.70
N SER A 45 1.52 -14.48 0.99
CA SER A 45 1.65 -15.56 0.00
C SER A 45 0.64 -15.42 -1.15
N MET A 46 -0.61 -15.10 -0.83
CA MET A 46 -1.66 -14.92 -1.84
C MET A 46 -1.39 -13.74 -2.76
N LEU A 47 -0.89 -12.64 -2.19
CA LEU A 47 -0.52 -11.45 -2.94
C LEU A 47 0.72 -11.70 -3.80
N GLN A 48 1.70 -12.45 -3.31
CA GLN A 48 2.83 -12.90 -4.12
C GLN A 48 2.32 -13.67 -5.34
N GLU A 49 1.43 -14.65 -5.15
CA GLU A 49 0.85 -15.41 -6.26
C GLU A 49 0.08 -14.52 -7.24
N ALA A 50 -0.70 -13.55 -6.73
CA ALA A 50 -1.40 -12.57 -7.55
C ALA A 50 -0.43 -11.72 -8.41
N LEU A 51 0.71 -11.32 -7.84
CA LEU A 51 1.75 -10.57 -8.56
C LEU A 51 2.46 -11.42 -9.63
N LEU A 52 2.55 -12.74 -9.45
CA LEU A 52 3.10 -13.63 -10.49
C LEU A 52 2.18 -13.77 -11.70
N VAL A 53 0.87 -13.64 -11.49
CA VAL A 53 -0.14 -13.73 -12.55
C VAL A 53 -0.32 -12.36 -13.23
N ASP A 54 -0.52 -11.29 -12.45
CA ASP A 54 -0.70 -9.92 -12.97
C ASP A 54 0.09 -8.88 -12.13
N PRO A 55 1.35 -8.64 -12.50
CA PRO A 55 2.22 -7.70 -11.78
C PRO A 55 1.85 -6.23 -12.00
N ASN A 56 0.92 -5.92 -12.92
CA ASN A 56 0.51 -4.54 -13.22
C ASN A 56 -0.86 -4.20 -12.64
N ARG A 57 -1.39 -5.03 -11.74
CA ARG A 57 -2.66 -4.74 -11.08
C ARG A 57 -2.45 -3.85 -9.86
N ALA A 58 -2.84 -2.58 -9.98
CA ALA A 58 -2.76 -1.60 -8.90
C ALA A 58 -3.34 -2.11 -7.58
N SER A 59 -4.51 -2.77 -7.60
CA SER A 59 -5.18 -3.31 -6.40
C SER A 59 -4.35 -4.34 -5.63
N VAL A 60 -3.50 -5.12 -6.32
CA VAL A 60 -2.59 -6.08 -5.66
C VAL A 60 -1.52 -5.33 -4.90
N TRP A 61 -0.90 -4.31 -5.52
CA TRP A 61 0.09 -3.46 -4.88
C TRP A 61 -0.46 -2.64 -3.71
N SER A 62 -1.70 -2.14 -3.82
CA SER A 62 -2.38 -1.48 -2.71
C SER A 62 -2.55 -2.41 -1.51
N LEU A 63 -2.91 -3.68 -1.75
CA LEU A 63 -3.09 -4.64 -0.68
C LEU A 63 -1.77 -5.12 -0.08
N VAL A 64 -0.72 -5.25 -0.90
CA VAL A 64 0.65 -5.49 -0.40
C VAL A 64 1.05 -4.36 0.53
N GLY A 65 0.82 -3.10 0.14
CA GLY A 65 1.08 -1.96 1.01
C GLY A 65 0.38 -2.06 2.36
N ALA A 66 -0.88 -2.49 2.37
CA ALA A 66 -1.66 -2.67 3.60
C ALA A 66 -1.14 -3.80 4.48
N VAL A 67 -0.83 -4.96 3.89
CA VAL A 67 -0.26 -6.10 4.63
C VAL A 67 1.08 -5.73 5.26
N GLU A 68 1.96 -5.07 4.50
CA GLU A 68 3.30 -4.70 4.95
C GLU A 68 3.26 -3.59 6.02
N ASP A 69 2.30 -2.65 5.93
CA ASP A 69 2.03 -1.66 6.98
C ASP A 69 1.63 -2.36 8.29
N GLU A 70 0.72 -3.34 8.22
CA GLU A 70 0.31 -4.11 9.41
C GLU A 70 1.44 -5.01 9.95
N LEU A 71 2.34 -5.49 9.09
CA LEU A 71 3.56 -6.20 9.49
C LEU A 71 4.64 -5.28 10.07
N GLY A 72 4.49 -3.96 9.93
CA GLY A 72 5.44 -2.95 10.39
C GLY A 72 6.61 -2.69 9.43
N ASP A 73 6.60 -3.26 8.23
CA ASP A 73 7.58 -2.95 7.18
C ASP A 73 7.13 -1.73 6.37
N VAL A 74 7.30 -0.57 6.98
CA VAL A 74 6.97 0.75 6.41
C VAL A 74 7.70 0.98 5.08
N THR A 75 8.92 0.46 4.91
CA THR A 75 9.72 0.70 3.71
C THR A 75 9.10 -0.01 2.52
N THR A 76 8.75 -1.28 2.71
CA THR A 76 8.07 -2.11 1.72
C THR A 76 6.65 -1.59 1.46
N ALA A 77 5.90 -1.24 2.51
CA ALA A 77 4.56 -0.67 2.40
C ALA A 77 4.52 0.60 1.55
N ARG A 78 5.42 1.55 1.84
CA ARG A 78 5.55 2.82 1.10
C ARG A 78 5.86 2.60 -0.37
N SER A 79 6.76 1.66 -0.67
CA SER A 79 7.13 1.33 -2.05
C SER A 79 5.96 0.72 -2.81
N ALA A 80 5.22 -0.19 -2.18
CA ALA A 80 4.03 -0.83 -2.74
C ALA A 80 2.93 0.19 -3.06
N TYR A 81 2.59 1.06 -2.10
CA TYR A 81 1.57 2.10 -2.31
C TYR A 81 1.95 3.09 -3.42
N ARG A 82 3.22 3.52 -3.47
CA ARG A 82 3.69 4.41 -4.55
C ARG A 82 3.61 3.74 -5.92
N TYR A 83 3.90 2.45 -6.01
CA TYR A 83 3.79 1.71 -7.25
C TYR A 83 2.32 1.46 -7.64
N ALA A 84 1.44 1.20 -6.68
CA ALA A 84 0.00 1.12 -6.93
C ALA A 84 -0.54 2.43 -7.53
N LEU A 85 -0.17 3.57 -6.95
CA LEU A 85 -0.57 4.90 -7.42
C LEU A 85 0.02 5.26 -8.78
N SER A 86 1.18 4.72 -9.15
CA SER A 86 1.75 4.94 -10.49
C SER A 86 1.02 4.14 -11.58
N LEU A 87 0.35 3.04 -11.20
CA LEU A 87 -0.44 2.20 -12.10
C LEU A 87 -1.88 2.71 -12.24
N ALA A 88 -2.49 3.15 -11.14
CA ALA A 88 -3.82 3.73 -11.14
C ALA A 88 -3.99 4.76 -10.01
N ASP A 89 -4.56 5.91 -10.35
CA ASP A 89 -5.01 6.88 -9.38
C ASP A 89 -6.15 6.30 -8.53
N ASP A 90 -5.83 5.93 -7.29
CA ASP A 90 -6.77 5.37 -6.33
C ASP A 90 -6.73 6.16 -5.02
N ASP A 91 -7.85 6.81 -4.70
CA ASP A 91 -7.99 7.65 -3.49
C ASP A 91 -7.72 6.87 -2.20
N HIS A 92 -8.11 5.59 -2.16
CA HIS A 92 -7.97 4.77 -0.96
C HIS A 92 -6.49 4.45 -0.67
N THR A 93 -5.73 4.13 -1.72
CA THR A 93 -4.29 3.92 -1.69
C THR A 93 -3.54 5.21 -1.37
N ALA A 94 -3.98 6.34 -1.93
CA ALA A 94 -3.43 7.67 -1.63
C ALA A 94 -3.57 8.03 -0.14
N LEU A 95 -4.76 7.81 0.42
CA LEU A 95 -5.02 7.98 1.85
C LEU A 95 -4.16 7.05 2.70
N ALA A 96 -4.02 5.79 2.31
CA ALA A 96 -3.23 4.81 3.03
C ALA A 96 -1.74 5.23 3.11
N LEU A 97 -1.17 5.69 1.99
CA LEU A 97 0.21 6.18 1.95
C LEU A 97 0.41 7.42 2.85
N ALA A 98 -0.51 8.39 2.79
CA ALA A 98 -0.42 9.57 3.64
C ALA A 98 -0.51 9.21 5.13
N ARG A 99 -1.38 8.26 5.49
CA ARG A 99 -1.52 7.76 6.86
C ARG A 99 -0.29 6.98 7.33
N LEU A 100 0.34 6.22 6.44
CA LEU A 100 1.60 5.53 6.73
C LEU A 100 2.70 6.52 7.12
N HIS A 101 2.88 7.60 6.36
CA HIS A 101 3.85 8.66 6.73
C HIS A 101 3.53 9.29 8.09
N ALA A 102 2.26 9.52 8.37
CA ALA A 102 1.83 10.05 9.67
C ALA A 102 2.09 9.06 10.82
N SER A 103 1.88 7.76 10.61
CA SER A 103 2.05 6.72 11.64
C SER A 103 3.51 6.58 12.07
N VAL A 104 4.45 6.77 11.14
CA VAL A 104 5.90 6.74 11.43
C VAL A 104 6.47 8.06 11.92
N GLY A 105 5.63 9.10 12.05
CA GLY A 105 6.03 10.40 12.53
C GLY A 105 6.65 11.33 11.47
N GLU A 106 6.61 10.94 10.20
CA GLU A 106 6.99 11.76 9.05
C GLU A 106 5.83 12.71 8.69
N TRP A 107 5.44 13.57 9.64
CA TRP A 107 4.25 14.44 9.50
C TRP A 107 4.35 15.44 8.35
N ASP A 108 5.55 15.98 8.10
CA ASP A 108 5.78 16.90 6.98
C ASP A 108 5.62 16.19 5.62
N ASP A 109 6.14 14.96 5.48
CA ASP A 109 5.92 14.13 4.29
C ASP A 109 4.46 13.70 4.14
N ALA A 110 3.79 13.33 5.23
CA ALA A 110 2.37 12.97 5.21
C ALA A 110 1.49 14.09 4.64
N VAL A 111 1.76 15.34 5.05
CA VAL A 111 1.06 16.52 4.55
C VAL A 111 1.42 16.79 3.09
N ALA A 112 2.71 16.70 2.74
CA ALA A 112 3.16 16.93 1.37
C ALA A 112 2.52 15.94 0.41
N VAL A 113 2.56 14.63 0.73
CA VAL A 113 1.96 13.56 -0.07
C VAL A 113 0.46 13.74 -0.18
N ALA A 114 -0.25 13.96 0.94
CA ALA A 114 -1.69 14.14 0.90
C ALA A 114 -2.11 15.39 0.08
N THR A 115 -1.32 16.46 0.13
CA THR A 115 -1.57 17.69 -0.63
C THR A 115 -1.27 17.51 -2.11
N ASP A 116 -0.15 16.89 -2.46
CA ASP A 116 0.23 16.61 -3.85
C ASP A 116 -0.82 15.74 -4.53
N LEU A 117 -1.21 14.64 -3.87
CA LEU A 117 -2.26 13.77 -4.36
C LEU A 117 -3.61 14.50 -4.42
N ALA A 118 -3.97 15.30 -3.41
CA ALA A 118 -5.19 16.12 -3.47
C ALA A 118 -5.23 17.11 -4.65
N LEU A 119 -4.08 17.61 -5.09
CA LEU A 119 -3.95 18.52 -6.24
C LEU A 119 -3.95 17.78 -7.59
N ALA A 120 -3.58 16.49 -7.61
CA ALA A 120 -3.55 15.65 -8.81
C ALA A 120 -4.94 15.24 -9.34
N GLY A 121 -6.03 15.78 -8.78
CA GLY A 121 -7.41 15.55 -9.25
C GLY A 121 -8.21 14.55 -8.40
N HIS A 122 -7.65 14.15 -7.26
CA HIS A 122 -8.27 13.25 -6.30
C HIS A 122 -9.45 13.88 -5.55
N SER A 123 -10.27 13.01 -4.94
CA SER A 123 -11.56 13.39 -4.36
C SER A 123 -11.46 14.35 -3.17
N GLU A 124 -12.58 15.01 -2.84
CA GLU A 124 -12.65 15.96 -1.72
C GLU A 124 -12.27 15.32 -0.37
N ASP A 125 -12.44 14.00 -0.24
CA ASP A 125 -12.05 13.24 0.94
C ASP A 125 -10.53 13.33 1.19
N LEU A 126 -9.73 13.22 0.12
CA LEU A 126 -8.27 13.34 0.20
C LEU A 126 -7.84 14.76 0.59
N ARG A 127 -8.54 15.78 0.06
CA ARG A 127 -8.33 17.19 0.49
C ARG A 127 -8.64 17.39 1.97
N GLN A 128 -9.71 16.77 2.48
CA GLN A 128 -10.04 16.83 3.91
C GLN A 128 -8.99 16.09 4.75
N ALA A 129 -8.53 14.93 4.31
CA ALA A 129 -7.48 14.18 4.99
C ALA A 129 -6.16 14.96 5.06
N ALA A 130 -5.74 15.59 3.96
CA ALA A 130 -4.58 16.48 3.93
C ALA A 130 -4.69 17.62 4.95
N THR A 131 -5.87 18.23 5.04
CA THR A 131 -6.14 19.31 6.00
C THR A 131 -6.06 18.81 7.45
N ARG A 132 -6.61 17.63 7.74
CA ARG A 132 -6.52 17.00 9.08
C ARG A 132 -5.08 16.71 9.45
N LEU A 133 -4.32 16.08 8.54
CA LEU A 133 -2.91 15.78 8.73
C LEU A 133 -2.08 17.05 8.97
N ALA A 134 -2.35 18.13 8.24
CA ALA A 134 -1.68 19.41 8.41
C ALA A 134 -1.98 20.03 9.78
N HIS A 135 -3.22 19.94 10.23
CA HIS A 135 -3.62 20.40 11.56
C HIS A 135 -2.92 19.60 12.67
N ASP A 136 -2.91 18.27 12.58
CA ASP A 136 -2.22 17.39 13.53
C ASP A 136 -0.71 17.64 13.57
N ALA A 137 -0.08 17.81 12.40
CA ALA A 137 1.35 18.14 12.30
C ALA A 137 1.67 19.47 13.01
N ASN A 138 0.83 20.49 12.80
CA ASN A 138 1.02 21.80 13.43
C ASN A 138 0.77 21.76 14.95
N ALA A 139 -0.27 21.05 15.39
CA ALA A 139 -0.55 20.87 16.82
C ALA A 139 0.64 20.23 17.55
N ARG A 140 1.32 19.27 16.93
CA ARG A 140 2.52 18.63 17.49
C ARG A 140 3.73 19.56 17.54
N LYS A 141 3.89 20.46 16.56
CA LYS A 141 4.96 21.49 16.55
C LYS A 141 4.77 22.55 17.64
N VAL A 142 3.53 22.86 18.02
CA VAL A 142 3.21 23.88 19.04
C VAL A 142 3.41 23.36 20.48
N VAL A 143 3.43 22.04 20.67
CA VAL A 143 3.56 21.38 21.98
C VAL A 143 5.03 21.06 22.34
N GLN A 144 5.99 21.28 21.43
CA GLN A 144 7.44 21.17 21.65
C GLN A 144 8.08 22.53 21.90
#